data_AF-A0A143PQF3-F1
#
_entry.id   AF-A0A143PQF3-F1
#
_cell.length_a   1.000
_cell.length_b   1.000
_cell.length_c   1.000
_cell.angle_alpha   90.00
_cell.angle_beta   90.00
_cell.angle_gamma   90.00
#
_symmetry.space_group_name_H-M   'P 1'
#
loop_
_entity.id
_entity.type
_entity.pdbx_description
1 polymer ?
#
loop_
_entity_poly.entity_id
_entity_poly.type
_entity_poly.pdbx_seq_one_letter_code
_entity_poly.pdbx_strand_id
1 'polypeptide(L)'
;MAAKKRPVARNKRSLFRELMSGVEAMRDHREGRLTLRTREMQPITVPPINADVVRETREALKMSRHVFAFKIGVNPRTLERWEQGRSKPNEQAAALIWLVRKYPDTLKRLESLAASA
;
A
#
# COMPACT_ATOMS: atom_id res chain seq x y z
N MET A 1 18.87 -21.77 49.69
CA MET A 1 18.86 -22.76 48.60
C MET A 1 18.72 -22.01 47.27
N ALA A 2 19.82 -21.88 46.51
CA ALA A 2 19.85 -21.09 45.28
C ALA A 2 19.66 -22.00 44.05
N ALA A 3 18.63 -21.73 43.25
CA ALA A 3 18.32 -22.46 42.03
C ALA A 3 19.45 -22.28 41.00
N LYS A 4 20.12 -23.38 40.66
CA LYS A 4 21.22 -23.45 39.69
C LYS A 4 20.67 -23.15 38.29
N LYS A 5 20.96 -21.96 37.74
CA LYS A 5 20.68 -21.65 36.32
C LYS A 5 21.40 -22.66 35.43
N ARG A 6 20.65 -23.44 34.64
CA ARG A 6 21.20 -24.36 33.64
C ARG A 6 21.91 -23.56 32.54
N PRO A 7 23.18 -23.85 32.19
CA PRO A 7 23.86 -23.15 31.11
C PRO A 7 23.23 -23.54 29.77
N VAL A 8 22.72 -22.55 29.02
CA VAL A 8 22.25 -22.77 27.66
C VAL A 8 23.49 -23.00 26.79
N ALA A 9 23.76 -24.26 26.45
CA ALA A 9 24.83 -24.62 25.53
C ALA A 9 24.66 -23.85 24.22
N ARG A 10 25.68 -23.11 23.81
CA ARG A 10 25.71 -22.35 22.55
C ARG A 10 25.88 -23.35 21.40
N ASN A 11 24.80 -24.02 21.04
CA ASN A 11 24.77 -24.98 19.94
C ASN A 11 25.17 -24.23 18.65
N LYS A 12 26.18 -24.72 17.95
CA LYS A 12 26.65 -24.12 16.69
C LYS A 12 25.54 -24.33 15.66
N ARG A 13 24.68 -23.31 15.50
CA ARG A 13 23.68 -23.25 14.44
C ARG A 13 24.34 -23.59 13.11
N SER A 14 23.81 -24.59 12.44
CA SER A 14 24.31 -25.04 11.15
C SER A 14 23.34 -24.55 10.09
N LEU A 15 23.71 -23.46 9.42
CA LEU A 15 22.90 -22.85 8.37
C LEU A 15 22.46 -23.88 7.33
N PHE A 16 23.37 -24.75 6.89
CA PHE A 16 23.07 -25.80 5.92
C PHE A 16 21.96 -26.74 6.42
N ARG A 17 22.02 -27.21 7.67
CA ARG A 17 21.00 -28.11 8.22
C ARG A 17 19.65 -27.40 8.38
N GLU A 18 19.66 -26.15 8.82
CA GLU A 18 18.44 -25.35 9.00
C GLU A 18 17.74 -25.11 7.66
N LEU A 19 18.50 -24.81 6.60
CA LEU A 19 17.97 -24.67 5.24
C LEU A 19 17.40 -25.99 4.71
N MET A 20 18.12 -27.11 4.86
CA MET A 20 17.64 -28.43 4.42
C MET A 20 16.36 -28.84 5.15
N SER A 21 16.30 -28.60 6.47
CA SER A 21 15.09 -28.83 7.25
C SER A 21 13.92 -27.97 6.79
N GLY A 22 14.16 -26.72 6.40
CA GLY A 22 13.14 -25.86 5.79
C GLY A 22 12.62 -26.39 4.45
N VAL A 23 13.49 -26.95 3.61
CA VAL A 23 13.10 -27.56 2.34
C VAL A 23 12.23 -28.81 2.54
N GLU A 24 12.60 -29.67 3.48
CA GLU A 24 11.79 -30.84 3.86
C GLU A 24 10.42 -30.42 4.40
N ALA A 25 10.38 -29.41 5.29
CA ALA A 25 9.14 -28.86 5.80
C ALA A 25 8.23 -28.28 4.70
N MET A 26 8.81 -27.65 3.67
CA MET A 26 8.06 -27.19 2.49
C MET A 26 7.46 -28.35 1.68
N ARG A 27 8.18 -29.48 1.53
CA ARG A 27 7.67 -30.68 0.86
C ARG A 27 6.48 -31.25 1.63
N ASP A 28 6.66 -31.47 2.93
CA ASP A 28 5.64 -32.05 3.79
C ASP A 28 4.39 -31.15 3.87
N HIS A 29 4.56 -29.83 3.78
CA HIS A 29 3.46 -28.87 3.65
C HIS A 29 2.66 -29.02 2.35
N ARG A 30 3.34 -29.20 1.21
CA ARG A 30 2.66 -29.41 -0.09
C ARG A 30 1.91 -30.75 -0.12
N GLU A 31 2.43 -31.76 0.56
CA GLU A 31 1.80 -33.07 0.69
C GLU A 31 0.71 -33.11 1.80
N GLY A 32 0.45 -31.98 2.46
CA GLY A 32 -0.58 -31.87 3.50
C GLY A 32 -0.23 -32.53 4.84
N ARG A 33 1.02 -32.96 5.04
CA ARG A 33 1.50 -33.64 6.26
C ARG A 33 1.95 -32.69 7.36
N LEU A 34 2.21 -31.43 7.01
CA LEU A 34 2.66 -30.38 7.93
C LEU A 34 1.90 -29.09 7.61
N THR A 35 1.50 -28.32 8.63
CA THR A 35 0.97 -26.96 8.43
C THR A 35 2.08 -25.94 8.72
N LEU A 36 2.41 -25.12 7.71
CA LEU A 36 3.34 -24.01 7.84
C LEU A 36 2.56 -22.73 8.06
N ARG A 37 3.21 -21.74 8.67
CA ARG A 37 2.65 -20.39 8.78
C ARG A 37 2.51 -19.80 7.38
N THR A 38 1.32 -19.90 6.82
CA THR A 38 0.96 -19.39 5.50
C THR A 38 0.11 -18.14 5.67
N ARG A 39 0.38 -17.12 4.84
CA ARG A 39 -0.44 -15.91 4.78
C ARG A 39 -0.88 -15.72 3.35
N GLU A 40 -2.17 -15.92 3.10
CA GLU A 40 -2.76 -15.52 1.82
C GLU A 40 -2.78 -14.00 1.76
N MET A 41 -2.36 -13.44 0.61
CA MET A 41 -2.44 -12.02 0.32
C MET A 41 -3.10 -11.84 -1.03
N GLN A 42 -4.06 -10.92 -1.08
CA GLN A 42 -4.64 -10.45 -2.33
C GLN A 42 -4.00 -9.12 -2.73
N PRO A 43 -3.78 -8.88 -4.03
CA PRO A 43 -3.30 -7.58 -4.50
C PRO A 43 -4.31 -6.49 -4.17
N ILE A 44 -3.82 -5.29 -3.84
CA ILE A 44 -4.68 -4.13 -3.61
C ILE A 44 -5.21 -3.66 -4.95
N THR A 45 -6.51 -3.79 -5.17
CA THR A 45 -7.20 -3.26 -6.35
C THR A 45 -7.95 -1.99 -5.98
N VAL A 46 -7.60 -0.88 -6.63
CA VAL A 46 -8.25 0.42 -6.41
C VAL A 46 -9.54 0.48 -7.23
N PRO A 47 -10.68 0.89 -6.65
CA PRO A 47 -11.93 1.01 -7.40
C PRO A 47 -11.78 2.01 -8.56
N PRO A 48 -12.36 1.72 -9.74
CA PRO A 48 -12.36 2.67 -10.84
C PRO A 48 -13.10 3.94 -10.42
N ILE A 49 -12.54 5.08 -10.80
CA ILE A 49 -13.13 6.39 -10.52
C ILE A 49 -13.84 6.93 -11.76
N ASN A 50 -15.06 7.44 -11.58
CA ASN A 50 -15.82 8.09 -12.64
C ASN A 50 -15.67 9.62 -12.57
N ALA A 51 -16.18 10.31 -13.60
CA ALA A 51 -16.06 11.77 -13.72
C ALA A 51 -16.72 12.53 -12.56
N ASP A 52 -17.85 12.03 -12.07
CA ASP A 52 -18.62 12.66 -10.99
C ASP A 52 -17.88 12.59 -9.66
N VAL A 53 -17.29 11.43 -9.33
CA VAL A 53 -16.49 11.29 -8.10
C VAL A 53 -15.30 12.23 -8.10
N VAL A 54 -14.63 12.44 -9.25
CA VAL A 54 -13.53 13.42 -9.36
C VAL A 54 -14.04 14.83 -9.05
N ARG A 55 -15.15 15.24 -9.68
CA ARG A 55 -15.76 16.56 -9.51
C ARG A 55 -16.23 16.79 -8.07
N GLU A 56 -16.98 15.85 -7.51
CA GLU A 56 -17.48 15.89 -6.14
C GLU A 56 -16.35 15.97 -5.12
N THR A 57 -15.26 15.22 -5.34
CA THR A 57 -14.11 15.24 -4.42
C THR A 57 -13.48 16.63 -4.37
N ARG A 58 -13.30 17.27 -5.54
CA ARG A 58 -12.81 18.64 -5.60
C ARG A 58 -13.76 19.62 -4.92
N GLU A 59 -15.06 19.50 -5.17
CA GLU A 59 -16.09 20.41 -4.64
C GLU A 59 -16.26 20.27 -3.12
N ALA A 60 -16.20 19.04 -2.59
CA ALA A 60 -16.21 18.79 -1.16
C ALA A 60 -15.03 19.46 -0.44
N LEU A 61 -13.88 19.57 -1.11
CA LEU A 61 -12.70 20.27 -0.62
C LEU A 61 -12.74 21.79 -0.85
N LYS A 62 -13.80 22.31 -1.46
CA LYS A 62 -14.00 23.74 -1.78
C LYS A 62 -12.86 24.32 -2.61
N MET A 63 -12.34 23.54 -3.55
CA MET A 63 -11.22 23.95 -4.41
C MET A 63 -11.70 24.27 -5.82
N SER A 64 -11.08 25.29 -6.42
CA SER A 64 -11.17 25.49 -7.87
C SER A 64 -10.45 24.36 -8.59
N ARG A 65 -10.81 24.13 -9.87
CA ARG A 65 -10.20 23.07 -10.69
C ARG A 65 -8.68 23.21 -10.77
N HIS A 66 -8.19 24.44 -10.97
CA HIS A 66 -6.75 24.71 -11.05
C HIS A 66 -6.03 24.41 -9.73
N VAL A 67 -6.59 24.85 -8.59
CA VAL A 67 -6.00 24.61 -7.27
C VAL A 67 -5.94 23.12 -6.97
N PHE A 68 -7.04 22.39 -7.22
CA PHE A 68 -7.07 20.95 -6.97
C PHE A 68 -6.07 20.21 -7.86
N ALA A 69 -6.03 20.52 -9.16
CA ALA A 69 -5.08 19.93 -10.10
C ALA A 69 -3.63 20.14 -9.64
N PHE A 70 -3.29 21.36 -9.24
CA PHE A 70 -1.96 21.69 -8.73
C PHE A 70 -1.62 20.91 -7.45
N LYS A 71 -2.55 20.85 -6.49
CA LYS A 71 -2.33 20.14 -5.21
C LYS A 71 -2.14 18.62 -5.37
N ILE A 72 -2.75 18.00 -6.37
CA ILE A 72 -2.56 16.56 -6.65
C ILE A 72 -1.50 16.30 -7.74
N GLY A 73 -0.80 17.34 -8.20
CA GLY A 73 0.32 17.21 -9.14
C GLY A 73 -0.07 16.87 -10.58
N VAL A 74 -1.26 17.28 -11.04
CA VAL A 74 -1.72 17.01 -12.41
C VAL A 74 -1.97 18.30 -13.19
N ASN A 75 -1.87 18.24 -14.51
CA ASN A 75 -2.20 19.38 -15.36
C ASN A 75 -3.70 19.73 -15.25
N PRO A 76 -4.09 21.01 -15.10
CA PRO A 76 -5.50 21.43 -15.03
C PRO A 76 -6.36 20.93 -16.21
N ARG A 77 -5.80 20.86 -17.41
CA ARG A 77 -6.46 20.33 -18.61
C ARG A 77 -6.73 18.82 -18.49
N THR A 78 -5.83 18.09 -17.85
CA THR A 78 -6.01 16.65 -17.59
C THR A 78 -7.15 16.43 -16.59
N LEU A 79 -7.16 17.18 -15.49
CA LEU A 79 -8.26 17.14 -14.52
C LEU A 79 -9.61 17.50 -15.15
N GLU A 80 -9.64 18.52 -16.03
CA GLU A 80 -10.85 18.89 -16.77
C GLU A 80 -11.37 17.73 -17.62
N ARG A 81 -10.51 17.03 -18.36
CA ARG A 81 -10.90 15.88 -19.18
C ARG A 81 -11.44 14.73 -18.33
N TRP A 82 -10.87 14.51 -17.13
CA TRP A 82 -11.39 13.52 -16.17
C TRP A 82 -12.79 13.91 -15.66
N GLU A 83 -12.98 15.15 -15.23
CA GLU A 83 -14.29 15.65 -14.78
C GLU A 83 -15.35 15.68 -15.90
N GLN A 84 -14.94 15.70 -17.16
CA GLN A 84 -15.84 15.60 -18.32
C GLN A 84 -16.02 14.15 -18.82
N GLY A 85 -15.35 13.18 -18.22
CA GLY A 85 -15.37 11.78 -18.68
C GLY A 85 -14.71 11.54 -20.05
N ARG A 86 -13.98 12.52 -20.58
CA ARG A 86 -13.24 12.41 -21.86
C ARG A 86 -11.98 11.56 -21.75
N SER A 87 -11.49 11.34 -20.54
CA SER A 87 -10.41 10.42 -20.21
C SER A 87 -10.60 9.90 -18.79
N LYS A 88 -9.85 8.84 -18.42
CA LYS A 88 -9.86 8.29 -17.06
C LYS A 88 -8.52 8.56 -16.36
N PRO A 89 -8.52 8.77 -15.04
CA PRO A 89 -7.29 8.75 -14.26
C PRO A 89 -6.60 7.39 -14.38
N ASN A 90 -5.26 7.39 -14.37
CA ASN A 90 -4.50 6.15 -14.21
C ASN A 90 -4.71 5.58 -12.79
N GLU A 91 -4.27 4.34 -12.56
CA GLU A 91 -4.50 3.64 -11.28
C GLU A 91 -3.93 4.42 -10.08
N GLN A 92 -2.76 5.05 -10.24
CA GLN A 92 -2.11 5.83 -9.19
C GLN A 92 -2.87 7.12 -8.88
N ALA A 93 -3.34 7.84 -9.90
CA ALA A 93 -4.14 9.04 -9.74
C ALA A 93 -5.52 8.70 -9.17
N ALA A 94 -6.15 7.60 -9.60
CA ALA A 94 -7.38 7.11 -9.00
C ALA A 94 -7.20 6.81 -7.52
N ALA A 95 -6.10 6.11 -7.15
CA ALA A 95 -5.75 5.83 -5.76
C ALA A 95 -5.59 7.13 -4.97
N LEU A 96 -4.88 8.11 -5.52
CA LEU A 96 -4.65 9.38 -4.88
C LEU A 96 -5.95 10.17 -4.66
N ILE A 97 -6.84 10.20 -5.66
CA ILE A 97 -8.13 10.88 -5.52
C ILE A 97 -8.98 10.19 -4.45
N TRP A 98 -8.99 8.85 -4.39
CA TRP A 98 -9.65 8.11 -3.31
C TRP A 98 -9.06 8.42 -1.93
N LEU A 99 -7.74 8.47 -1.82
CA LEU A 99 -7.05 8.82 -0.58
C LEU A 99 -7.38 10.23 -0.14
N VAL A 100 -7.35 11.20 -1.04
CA VAL A 100 -7.70 12.60 -0.75
C VAL A 100 -9.17 12.74 -0.35
N ARG A 101 -10.08 12.00 -1.00
CA ARG A 101 -11.51 11.98 -0.63
C ARG A 101 -11.73 11.42 0.77
N LYS A 102 -11.05 10.32 1.12
CA LYS A 102 -11.20 9.64 2.42
C LYS A 102 -10.42 10.31 3.54
N TYR A 103 -9.24 10.86 3.22
CA TYR A 103 -8.28 11.46 4.13
C TYR A 103 -7.80 12.81 3.54
N PRO A 104 -8.55 13.91 3.73
CA PRO A 104 -8.20 15.22 3.17
C PRO A 104 -6.82 15.76 3.58
N ASP A 105 -6.28 15.31 4.72
CA ASP A 105 -4.92 15.62 5.17
C ASP A 105 -3.83 15.08 4.22
N THR A 106 -4.16 14.15 3.33
CA THR A 106 -3.27 13.67 2.26
C THR A 106 -2.69 14.81 1.43
N LEU A 107 -3.45 15.89 1.18
CA LEU A 107 -2.91 17.05 0.46
C LEU A 107 -1.80 17.76 1.23
N LYS A 108 -1.93 17.89 2.55
CA LYS A 108 -0.86 18.45 3.40
C LYS A 108 0.36 17.55 3.43
N ARG A 109 0.15 16.22 3.41
CA ARG A 109 1.25 15.24 3.34
C ARG A 109 2.00 15.37 2.02
N LEU A 110 1.30 15.51 0.89
CA LEU A 110 1.92 15.77 -0.41
C LEU A 110 2.75 17.06 -0.39
N GLU A 111 2.20 18.15 0.16
CA GLU A 111 2.92 19.43 0.30
C GLU A 111 4.21 19.28 1.12
N SER A 112 4.19 18.47 2.20
CA SER A 112 5.39 18.25 3.03
C SER A 112 6.52 17.50 2.31
N LEU A 113 6.18 16.67 1.30
CA LEU A 113 7.18 15.99 0.48
C LEU A 113 7.91 16.98 -0.43
N ALA A 114 7.21 17.98 -0.95
CA ALA A 114 7.81 19.02 -1.80
C ALA A 114 8.73 19.97 -1.03
N ALA A 115 8.48 20.18 0.26
CA ALA A 115 9.33 21.02 1.12
C ALA A 115 10.63 20.31 1.56
N SER A 116 10.73 18.99 1.34
CA SER A 116 11.86 18.16 1.77
C SER A 116 12.75 17.71 0.61
N ALA A 117 12.52 18.24 -0.60
CA ALA A 117 13.25 17.96 -1.84
C ALA A 117 13.97 19.23 -2.31
#